data_AF-A0A0S8FS91-F1
#
_entry.id   AF-A0A0S8FS91-F1
#
_cell.length_a   1.000
_cell.length_b   1.000
_cell.length_c   1.000
_cell.angle_alpha   90.00
_cell.angle_beta   90.00
_cell.angle_gamma   90.00
#
_symmetry.space_group_name_H-M   'P 1'
#
loop_
_entity.id
_entity.type
_entity.pdbx_description
1 polymer ?
#
loop_
_entity_poly.entity_id
_entity_poly.type
_entity_poly.pdbx_seq_one_letter_code
_entity_poly.pdbx_strand_id
1 'polypeptide(L)'
;MVVAFAFALISSDFPISTAPNYTGYPSVCYANDQFYVFWIDQRYLPLRSLFGARVTTDGTVLDPDGRELYTDSAGYSCDAAFDGTNLLAVTRNHC
;
A
#
# COMPACT_ATOMS: atom_id res chain seq x y z
N MET A 1 -6.29 35.97 3.92
CA MET A 1 -7.03 34.76 4.33
C MET A 1 -6.03 33.62 4.33
N VAL A 2 -5.54 33.22 5.50
CA VAL A 2 -4.59 32.11 5.62
C VAL A 2 -5.44 30.86 5.81
N VAL A 3 -5.49 30.00 4.81
CA VAL A 3 -6.18 28.70 4.93
C VAL A 3 -5.25 27.82 5.75
N ALA A 4 -5.58 27.60 7.01
CA ALA A 4 -4.89 26.65 7.86
C ALA A 4 -5.23 25.24 7.34
N PHE A 5 -4.33 24.65 6.56
CA PHE A 5 -4.35 23.21 6.32
C PHE A 5 -3.94 22.54 7.63
N ALA A 6 -4.93 22.12 8.41
CA ALA A 6 -4.67 21.24 9.54
C ALA A 6 -4.21 19.90 8.98
N PHE A 7 -2.90 19.61 9.10
CA PHE A 7 -2.38 18.25 9.05
C PHE A 7 -2.93 17.52 10.28
N ALA A 8 -4.13 16.97 10.18
CA ALA A 8 -4.63 16.07 11.19
C ALA A 8 -3.88 14.74 11.02
N LEU A 9 -3.01 14.40 11.96
CA LEU A 9 -2.68 12.99 12.18
C LEU A 9 -4.01 12.28 12.50
N ILE A 10 -4.29 11.18 11.83
CA ILE A 10 -5.43 10.32 12.18
C ILE A 10 -5.15 9.87 13.63
N SER A 11 -6.00 10.26 14.59
CA SER A 11 -5.64 10.26 16.02
C SER A 11 -5.60 8.86 16.66
N SER A 12 -5.73 7.81 15.86
CA SER A 12 -5.67 6.40 16.26
C SER A 12 -4.98 5.58 15.19
N ASP A 13 -4.22 4.57 15.62
CA ASP A 13 -3.63 3.59 14.71
C ASP A 13 -4.73 2.80 13.98
N PHE A 14 -4.54 2.59 12.68
CA PHE A 14 -5.43 1.78 11.84
C PHE A 14 -4.60 0.73 11.08
N PRO A 15 -4.64 -0.56 11.48
CA PRO A 15 -3.83 -1.58 10.83
C PRO A 15 -4.36 -1.85 9.41
N ILE A 16 -3.47 -1.78 8.42
CA ILE A 16 -3.79 -2.15 7.03
C ILE A 16 -3.70 -3.67 6.84
N SER A 17 -2.67 -4.29 7.43
CA SER A 17 -2.47 -5.75 7.39
C SER A 17 -2.13 -6.27 8.77
N THR A 18 -2.84 -7.33 9.15
CA THR A 18 -2.63 -8.11 10.38
C THR A 18 -2.20 -9.56 10.10
N ALA A 19 -1.94 -9.86 8.82
CA ALA A 19 -1.53 -11.18 8.39
C ALA A 19 -0.22 -11.65 9.08
N PRO A 20 -0.11 -12.95 9.38
CA PRO A 20 1.10 -13.50 9.99
C PRO A 20 2.28 -13.49 9.02
N ASN A 21 3.50 -13.52 9.57
CA ASN A 21 4.79 -13.48 8.87
C ASN A 21 5.25 -12.08 8.42
N TYR A 22 6.37 -12.04 7.71
CA TYR A 22 7.05 -10.80 7.36
C TYR A 22 6.24 -9.98 6.36
N THR A 23 6.01 -8.71 6.71
CA THR A 23 5.48 -7.66 5.84
C THR A 23 6.44 -6.48 5.88
N GLY A 24 6.72 -5.85 4.73
CA GLY A 24 7.72 -4.78 4.68
C GLY A 24 7.78 -4.06 3.33
N TYR A 25 8.65 -3.04 3.28
CA TYR A 25 8.89 -2.21 2.09
C TYR A 25 7.61 -1.54 1.55
N PRO A 26 6.93 -0.73 2.37
CA PRO A 26 5.70 -0.08 1.94
C PRO A 26 5.99 1.00 0.88
N SER A 27 5.07 1.12 -0.06
CA SER A 27 4.99 2.22 -1.02
C SER A 27 3.57 2.77 -1.04
N VAL A 28 3.43 4.08 -1.19
CA VAL A 28 2.12 4.76 -1.13
C VAL A 28 1.98 5.74 -2.26
N CYS A 29 0.78 5.76 -2.86
CA CYS A 29 0.39 6.74 -3.87
C CYS A 29 -1.03 7.23 -3.58
N TYR A 30 -1.26 8.54 -3.72
CA TYR A 30 -2.60 9.11 -3.66
C TYR A 30 -3.18 9.24 -5.06
N ALA A 31 -4.38 8.69 -5.26
CA ALA A 31 -5.08 8.72 -6.54
C ALA A 31 -6.59 8.62 -6.29
N ASN A 32 -7.41 9.28 -7.12
CA ASN A 32 -8.88 9.13 -7.08
C ASN A 32 -9.48 9.23 -5.66
N ASP A 33 -9.11 10.27 -4.92
CA ASP A 33 -9.56 10.57 -3.55
C ASP A 33 -9.27 9.52 -2.47
N GLN A 34 -8.30 8.63 -2.70
CA GLN A 34 -7.87 7.61 -1.72
C GLN A 34 -6.36 7.33 -1.82
N PHE A 35 -5.83 6.75 -0.76
CA PHE A 35 -4.48 6.21 -0.74
C PHE A 35 -4.47 4.77 -1.23
N TYR A 36 -3.50 4.44 -2.06
CA TYR A 36 -3.14 3.09 -2.44
C TYR A 36 -1.83 2.76 -1.74
N VAL A 37 -1.87 1.76 -0.86
CA VAL A 37 -0.71 1.29 -0.11
C VAL A 37 -0.31 -0.06 -0.65
N PHE A 38 0.95 -0.20 -1.04
CA PHE A 38 1.55 -1.42 -1.54
C PHE A 38 2.62 -1.90 -0.57
N TRP A 39 2.81 -3.21 -0.43
CA TRP A 39 3.87 -3.78 0.40
C TRP A 39 4.27 -5.17 -0.09
N ILE A 40 5.43 -5.62 0.35
CA ILE A 40 5.88 -6.99 0.15
C ILE A 40 5.43 -7.82 1.33
N ASP A 41 4.82 -8.95 1.03
CA ASP A 41 4.24 -9.85 2.01
C ASP A 41 4.75 -11.28 1.80
N GLN A 42 5.08 -11.95 2.90
CA GLN A 42 5.53 -13.35 2.93
C GLN A 42 4.56 -14.28 3.66
N ARG A 43 3.28 -13.88 3.78
CA ARG A 43 2.26 -14.74 4.40
C ARG A 43 2.08 -16.08 3.68
N TYR A 44 2.41 -16.14 2.37
CA TYR A 44 2.34 -17.34 1.54
C TYR A 44 3.75 -17.82 1.13
N LEU A 45 4.53 -18.28 2.12
CA LEU A 45 5.87 -18.83 1.91
C LEU A 45 5.88 -19.97 0.86
N PRO A 46 7.02 -20.15 0.14
CA PRO A 46 8.30 -19.46 0.28
C PRO A 46 8.38 -18.14 -0.50
N LEU A 47 7.34 -17.78 -1.23
CA LEU A 47 7.35 -16.65 -2.14
C LEU A 47 7.08 -15.34 -1.38
N ARG A 48 7.60 -14.26 -1.98
CA ARG A 48 7.20 -12.89 -1.67
C ARG A 48 6.19 -12.48 -2.73
N SER A 49 5.11 -11.86 -2.31
CA SER A 49 4.13 -11.32 -3.24
C SER A 49 3.95 -9.83 -2.98
N LEU A 50 3.63 -9.09 -4.04
CA LEU A 50 3.21 -7.70 -3.91
C LEU A 50 1.75 -7.70 -3.49
N PHE A 51 1.45 -7.06 -2.37
CA PHE A 51 0.10 -6.80 -1.90
C PHE A 51 -0.24 -5.33 -2.03
N GLY A 52 -1.53 -5.03 -2.08
CA GLY A 52 -2.01 -3.66 -1.96
C GLY A 52 -3.38 -3.53 -1.31
N ALA A 53 -3.63 -2.37 -0.72
CA ALA A 53 -4.90 -2.00 -0.11
C ALA A 53 -5.24 -0.54 -0.41
N ARG A 54 -6.54 -0.26 -0.55
CA ARG A 54 -7.05 1.11 -0.58
C ARG A 54 -7.35 1.59 0.84
N VAL A 55 -7.02 2.85 1.11
CA VAL A 55 -7.30 3.52 2.38
C VAL A 55 -7.89 4.90 2.07
N THR A 56 -9.02 5.23 2.67
CA THR A 56 -9.65 6.55 2.54
C THR A 56 -8.80 7.63 3.22
N THR A 57 -9.12 8.91 2.97
CA THR A 57 -8.40 10.04 3.58
C THR A 57 -8.60 10.16 5.09
N ASP A 58 -9.61 9.50 5.66
CA ASP A 58 -9.87 9.45 7.10
C ASP A 58 -9.27 8.21 7.81
N GLY A 59 -8.53 7.36 7.08
CA GLY A 59 -7.87 6.17 7.63
C GLY A 59 -8.70 4.89 7.59
N THR A 60 -9.88 4.90 6.97
CA THR A 60 -10.66 3.68 6.76
C THR A 60 -9.98 2.77 5.74
N VAL A 61 -9.60 1.56 6.16
CA VAL A 61 -9.00 0.54 5.29
C VAL A 61 -10.11 -0.17 4.51
N LEU A 62 -10.13 0.02 3.19
CA LEU A 62 -11.17 -0.53 2.31
C LEU A 62 -10.89 -1.97 1.88
N ASP A 63 -9.62 -2.38 1.88
CA ASP A 63 -9.20 -3.75 1.60
C ASP A 63 -8.35 -4.29 2.78
N PRO A 64 -8.97 -4.70 3.90
CA PRO A 64 -8.26 -5.22 5.06
C PRO A 64 -7.40 -6.44 4.69
N ASP A 65 -6.19 -6.51 5.25
CA ASP A 65 -5.15 -7.49 4.90
C ASP A 65 -4.67 -7.45 3.45
N GLY A 66 -5.20 -6.53 2.62
CA GLY A 66 -4.82 -6.33 1.24
C GLY A 66 -5.23 -7.43 0.29
N ARG A 67 -4.92 -7.18 -0.98
CA ARG A 67 -5.07 -8.11 -2.09
C ARG A 67 -3.70 -8.44 -2.66
N GLU A 68 -3.49 -9.70 -2.99
CA GLU A 68 -2.32 -10.14 -3.72
C GLU A 68 -2.42 -9.66 -5.17
N LEU A 69 -1.43 -8.88 -5.62
CA LEU A 69 -1.39 -8.25 -6.94
C LEU A 69 -0.37 -8.90 -7.88
N TYR A 70 0.71 -9.44 -7.32
CA TYR A 70 1.76 -10.10 -8.08
C TYR A 70 2.35 -11.26 -7.25
N THR A 71 2.24 -12.47 -7.79
CA THR A 71 2.54 -13.73 -7.10
C THR A 71 3.94 -14.29 -7.41
N ASP A 72 4.65 -13.72 -8.38
CA ASP A 72 5.91 -14.25 -8.89
C ASP A 72 7.11 -13.61 -8.18
N SER A 73 7.36 -14.07 -6.95
CA SER A 73 8.53 -13.71 -6.11
C SER A 73 8.92 -12.23 -6.22
N ALA A 74 8.06 -11.34 -5.73
CA ALA A 74 8.34 -9.92 -5.69
C ALA A 74 9.66 -9.62 -4.96
N GLY A 75 10.44 -8.71 -5.54
CA GLY A 75 11.62 -8.14 -4.90
C GLY A 75 11.25 -7.26 -3.71
N TYR A 76 12.26 -6.69 -3.05
CA TYR A 76 12.07 -5.88 -1.85
C TYR A 76 11.69 -4.42 -2.12
N SER A 77 11.12 -4.10 -3.28
CA SER A 77 10.79 -2.73 -3.65
C SER A 77 9.54 -2.67 -4.49
N CYS A 78 8.66 -1.74 -4.13
CA CYS A 78 7.58 -1.25 -4.97
C CYS A 78 7.73 0.27 -5.06
N ASP A 79 7.51 0.83 -6.25
CA ASP A 79 7.32 2.26 -6.43
C ASP A 79 5.99 2.50 -7.14
N ALA A 80 5.29 3.57 -6.80
CA ALA A 80 3.94 3.81 -7.30
C ALA A 80 3.74 5.29 -7.64
N ALA A 81 3.17 5.55 -8.82
CA ALA A 81 2.88 6.89 -9.31
C ALA A 81 1.50 6.94 -9.95
N PHE A 82 0.88 8.13 -9.89
CA PHE A 82 -0.40 8.42 -10.51
C PHE A 82 -0.25 9.64 -11.42
N ASP A 83 -0.70 9.53 -12.67
CA ASP A 83 -0.59 10.61 -13.67
C ASP A 83 -1.83 11.53 -13.72
N GLY A 84 -2.82 11.31 -12.84
CA GLY A 84 -4.12 11.97 -12.87
C GLY A 84 -5.23 11.10 -13.50
N THR A 85 -4.89 9.97 -14.13
CA THR A 85 -5.82 9.02 -14.75
C THR A 85 -5.44 7.56 -14.47
N ASN A 86 -4.16 7.22 -14.56
CA ASN A 86 -3.59 5.90 -14.42
C ASN A 86 -2.67 5.83 -13.21
N LEU A 87 -2.84 4.75 -12.42
CA LEU A 87 -1.90 4.38 -11.38
C LEU A 87 -0.97 3.29 -11.90
N LEU A 88 0.33 3.54 -11.85
CA LEU A 88 1.36 2.58 -12.16
C LEU A 88 2.10 2.19 -10.88
N ALA A 89 2.14 0.89 -10.59
CA ALA A 89 3.01 0.33 -9.57
C ALA A 89 4.09 -0.53 -10.25
N VAL A 90 5.35 -0.33 -9.87
CA VAL A 90 6.49 -1.06 -10.41
C VAL A 90 7.16 -1.84 -9.29
N THR A 91 7.40 -3.11 -9.55
CA THR A 91 8.21 -3.97 -8.68
C THR A 91 9.18 -4.75 -9.55
N ARG A 92 10.32 -5.14 -8.96
CA ARG A 92 11.22 -6.08 -9.61
C ARG A 92 10.79 -7.48 -9.24
N ASN A 93 10.85 -8.42 -10.17
CA ASN A 93 10.91 -9.83 -9.81
C ASN A 93 12.22 -10.10 -9.07
N HIS A 94 12.21 -11.03 -8.13
CA HIS A 94 13.42 -11.50 -7.50
C HIS A 94 14.14 -12.45 -8.44
N CYS A 95 15.38 -12.12 -8.77
CA CYS A 95 16.28 -12.96 -9.56
C CYS A 95 16.57 -14.29 -8.84
#